data_AF-A0A822D3M7-F1
#
_entry.id   AF-A0A822D3M7-F1
#
_cell.length_a   1.000
_cell.length_b   1.000
_cell.length_c   1.000
_cell.angle_alpha   90.00
_cell.angle_beta   90.00
_cell.angle_gamma   90.00
#
_symmetry.space_group_name_H-M   'P 1'
#
loop_
_entity.id
_entity.type
_entity.pdbx_description
1 polymer ?
#
loop_
_entity_poly.entity_id
_entity_poly.type
_entity_poly.pdbx_seq_one_letter_code
_entity_poly.pdbx_strand_id
1 'polypeptide(L)'
;FTAVITYKSDRQVQLQGDKIFRPINNYQELYGKKDTVKESASSGLVCNKGRIRAPAHLHASVRDNNQPKIRTFYKSKGYCGFDDSCKFLHDSSDNKYEWQHKQEWNVQS
;
A
#
# COMPACT_ATOMS: atom_id res chain seq x y z
N PHE A 1 15.01 26.98 -56.03
CA PHE A 1 15.57 27.19 -54.69
C PHE A 1 14.43 27.29 -53.68
N THR A 2 14.02 26.17 -53.10
CA THR A 2 13.37 26.07 -51.77
C THR A 2 12.97 24.61 -51.58
N ALA A 3 13.76 23.87 -50.80
CA ALA A 3 13.34 22.56 -50.29
C ALA A 3 12.57 22.80 -48.99
N VAL A 4 11.31 22.42 -48.95
CA VAL A 4 10.49 22.47 -47.74
C VAL A 4 10.79 21.21 -46.93
N ILE A 5 11.51 21.37 -45.81
CA ILE A 5 11.77 20.28 -44.87
C ILE A 5 10.48 20.02 -44.09
N THR A 6 9.80 18.92 -44.40
CA THR A 6 8.67 18.43 -43.59
C THR A 6 9.21 17.58 -42.45
N TYR A 7 9.07 18.05 -41.21
CA TYR A 7 9.38 17.27 -40.01
C TYR A 7 8.26 16.26 -39.75
N LYS A 8 8.56 14.95 -39.88
CA LYS A 8 7.68 13.88 -39.40
C LYS A 8 7.99 13.62 -37.94
N SER A 9 6.94 13.51 -37.12
CA SER A 9 6.99 13.42 -35.67
C SER A 9 7.82 12.23 -35.15
N ASP A 10 8.75 12.55 -34.24
CA ASP A 10 9.59 11.61 -33.51
C ASP A 10 8.79 10.77 -32.52
N ARG A 11 8.21 9.67 -32.98
CA ARG A 11 7.58 8.72 -32.06
C ARG A 11 7.67 7.26 -32.50
N GLN A 12 8.87 6.76 -32.82
CA GLN A 12 9.25 5.36 -32.61
C GLN A 12 10.74 5.25 -32.25
N VAL A 13 11.04 4.99 -30.97
CA VAL A 13 12.41 4.75 -30.50
C VAL A 13 12.79 3.31 -30.87
N GLN A 14 13.73 3.18 -31.81
CA GLN A 14 14.28 1.89 -32.23
C GLN A 14 15.07 1.26 -31.07
N LEU A 15 14.66 0.08 -30.63
CA LEU A 15 15.33 -0.68 -29.57
C LEU A 15 16.24 -1.75 -30.18
N GLN A 16 17.28 -1.32 -30.90
CA GLN A 16 18.40 -2.19 -31.26
C GLN A 16 19.71 -1.41 -31.20
N GLY A 17 20.47 -1.61 -30.12
CA GLY A 17 21.91 -1.30 -30.09
C GLY A 17 22.33 0.09 -29.60
N ASP A 18 21.40 0.98 -29.25
CA ASP A 18 21.76 2.29 -28.70
C ASP A 18 22.31 2.12 -27.27
N LYS A 19 23.62 2.35 -27.09
CA LYS A 19 24.33 2.36 -25.78
C LYS A 19 23.95 3.56 -24.91
N ILE A 20 22.70 3.99 -24.98
CA ILE A 20 22.15 5.13 -24.25
C ILE A 20 21.52 4.58 -22.98
N PHE A 21 22.05 4.99 -21.83
CA PHE A 21 21.49 4.60 -20.54
C PHE A 21 20.10 5.20 -20.36
N ARG A 22 19.14 4.37 -19.93
CA ARG A 22 17.77 4.77 -19.65
C ARG A 22 17.44 4.38 -18.20
N PRO A 23 16.50 5.07 -17.54
CA PRO A 23 16.08 4.68 -16.20
C PRO A 23 15.51 3.25 -16.22
N ILE A 24 15.63 2.56 -15.08
CA ILE A 24 15.40 1.11 -14.90
C ILE A 24 14.08 0.61 -15.54
N ASN A 25 13.01 1.42 -15.52
CA ASN A 25 11.69 1.05 -16.06
C ASN A 25 11.61 1.01 -17.60
N ASN A 26 12.62 1.52 -18.29
CA ASN A 26 12.63 1.65 -19.76
C ASN A 26 13.43 0.54 -20.47
N TYR A 27 14.06 -0.37 -19.72
CA TYR A 27 14.69 -1.56 -20.30
C TYR A 27 13.63 -2.61 -20.63
N GLN A 28 13.75 -3.26 -21.79
CA GLN A 28 12.87 -4.38 -22.15
C GLN A 28 13.19 -5.59 -21.28
N GLU A 29 12.18 -6.12 -20.60
CA GLU A 29 12.28 -7.39 -19.89
C GLU A 29 12.38 -8.53 -20.92
N LEU A 30 13.49 -9.28 -20.90
CA LEU A 30 13.79 -10.34 -21.87
C LEU A 30 13.00 -11.65 -21.63
N TYR A 31 12.26 -11.75 -20.52
CA TYR A 31 11.45 -12.92 -20.17
C TYR A 31 9.96 -12.59 -20.25
N GLY A 32 9.24 -13.30 -21.13
CA GLY A 32 7.79 -13.16 -21.26
C GLY A 32 7.07 -13.52 -19.96
N LYS A 33 6.20 -12.63 -19.48
CA LYS A 33 5.31 -12.91 -18.35
C LYS A 33 4.31 -13.98 -18.82
N LYS A 34 4.22 -15.10 -18.09
CA LYS A 34 3.24 -16.16 -18.38
C LYS A 34 1.85 -15.64 -17.98
N ASP A 35 0.97 -15.46 -18.95
CA ASP A 35 -0.41 -15.05 -18.73
C ASP A 35 -1.16 -16.17 -17.97
N THR A 36 -1.28 -16.03 -16.65
CA THR A 36 -2.25 -16.85 -15.91
C THR A 36 -3.63 -16.24 -16.12
N VAL A 37 -4.67 -17.08 -16.29
CA VAL A 37 -6.05 -16.69 -16.64
C VAL A 37 -6.66 -15.59 -15.74
N LYS A 38 -6.08 -15.31 -14.57
CA LYS A 38 -6.44 -14.18 -13.69
C LYS A 38 -6.06 -12.80 -14.25
N GLU A 39 -5.09 -12.72 -15.16
CA GLU A 39 -4.59 -11.46 -15.75
C GLU A 39 -5.49 -10.97 -16.91
N SER A 40 -6.23 -11.87 -17.57
CA SER A 40 -7.11 -11.52 -18.69
C SER A 40 -8.45 -10.91 -18.26
N ALA A 41 -8.90 -11.15 -17.03
CA ALA A 41 -10.21 -10.68 -16.53
C ALA A 41 -10.16 -9.32 -15.83
N SER A 42 -8.97 -8.74 -15.64
CA SER A 42 -8.79 -7.52 -14.83
C SER A 42 -8.20 -6.32 -15.60
N SER A 43 -7.96 -6.50 -16.90
CA SER A 43 -7.35 -5.56 -17.85
C SER A 43 -8.19 -4.30 -18.16
N GLY A 44 -9.39 -4.18 -17.59
CA GLY A 44 -10.23 -3.00 -17.76
C GLY A 44 -9.89 -1.82 -16.85
N LEU A 45 -9.63 -2.06 -15.55
CA LEU A 45 -9.59 -0.95 -14.58
C LEU A 45 -8.68 -1.14 -13.33
N VAL A 46 -8.19 -2.33 -12.97
CA VAL A 46 -7.60 -2.56 -11.63
C VAL A 46 -6.33 -3.43 -11.56
N CYS A 47 -5.79 -3.97 -12.67
CA CYS A 47 -4.59 -4.83 -12.60
C CYS A 47 -3.36 -4.37 -13.39
N ASN A 48 -3.09 -3.07 -13.46
CA ASN A 48 -1.72 -2.64 -13.76
C ASN A 48 -0.87 -2.92 -12.51
N LYS A 49 -0.12 -4.03 -12.52
CA LYS A 49 0.75 -4.52 -11.44
C LYS A 49 1.55 -3.38 -10.79
N GLY A 50 1.02 -2.81 -9.70
CA GLY A 50 1.56 -1.63 -9.03
C GLY A 50 0.56 -1.02 -8.02
N ARG A 51 1.02 -0.01 -7.26
CA ARG A 51 0.17 0.69 -6.27
C ARG A 51 -1.04 1.33 -6.95
N ILE A 52 -2.23 0.93 -6.52
CA ILE A 52 -3.50 1.49 -7.01
C ILE A 52 -3.59 2.96 -6.55
N ARG A 53 -4.00 3.85 -7.47
CA ARG A 53 -4.25 5.26 -7.14
C ARG A 53 -5.51 5.37 -6.29
N ALA A 54 -5.43 6.10 -5.17
CA ALA A 54 -6.59 6.43 -4.37
C ALA A 54 -7.54 7.38 -5.16
N PRO A 55 -8.85 7.34 -4.89
CA PRO A 55 -9.82 8.25 -5.51
C PRO A 55 -9.56 9.72 -5.13
N ALA A 56 -9.74 10.65 -6.07
CA ALA A 56 -9.37 12.06 -5.90
C ALA A 56 -10.38 12.90 -5.07
N HIS A 57 -11.66 12.49 -5.04
CA HIS A 57 -12.75 13.29 -4.46
C HIS A 57 -13.60 12.48 -3.46
N LEU A 58 -13.00 11.47 -2.83
CA LEU A 58 -13.66 10.63 -1.82
C LEU A 58 -12.85 10.70 -0.52
N HIS A 59 -13.53 11.03 0.57
CA HIS A 59 -12.98 10.94 1.92
C HIS A 59 -13.47 9.65 2.56
N ALA A 60 -12.55 8.80 3.03
CA ALA A 60 -12.90 7.65 3.84
C ALA A 60 -13.36 8.11 5.23
N SER A 61 -14.48 7.59 5.70
CA SER A 61 -14.93 7.85 7.07
C SER A 61 -14.00 7.13 8.05
N VAL A 62 -13.45 7.89 8.99
CA VAL A 62 -12.63 7.35 10.08
C VAL A 62 -13.52 7.20 11.30
N ARG A 63 -13.48 6.01 11.91
CA ARG A 63 -14.10 5.74 13.21
C ARG A 63 -13.02 5.27 14.16
N ASP A 64 -12.93 5.94 15.31
CA ASP A 64 -12.01 5.54 16.38
C ASP A 64 -12.44 4.18 16.97
N ASN A 65 -11.60 3.17 16.78
CA ASN A 65 -11.84 1.82 17.32
C ASN A 65 -11.15 1.67 18.68
N ASN A 66 -11.76 2.27 19.72
CA ASN A 66 -11.19 2.31 21.07
C ASN A 66 -11.36 1.01 21.88
N GLN A 67 -11.65 -0.13 21.23
CA GLN A 67 -11.83 -1.41 21.93
C GLN A 67 -10.50 -2.16 22.02
N PRO A 68 -9.85 -2.23 23.20
CA PRO A 68 -8.61 -2.94 23.35
C PRO A 68 -8.84 -4.45 23.24
N LYS A 69 -8.08 -5.09 22.34
CA LYS A 69 -8.09 -6.56 22.18
C LYS A 69 -7.01 -7.22 23.04
N ILE A 70 -6.95 -6.84 24.32
CA ILE A 70 -5.99 -7.35 25.30
C ILE A 70 -6.66 -8.44 26.13
N ARG A 71 -5.98 -9.57 26.35
CA ARG A 71 -6.54 -10.66 27.14
C ARG A 71 -6.57 -10.28 28.62
N THR A 72 -7.78 -10.11 29.18
CA THR A 72 -7.98 -9.74 30.59
C THR A 72 -7.27 -10.67 31.58
N PHE A 73 -7.26 -11.98 31.31
CA PHE A 73 -6.59 -12.97 32.16
C PHE A 73 -5.06 -12.87 32.12
N TYR A 74 -4.49 -12.56 30.95
CA TYR A 74 -3.04 -12.38 30.83
C TYR A 74 -2.60 -11.10 31.56
N LYS A 75 -3.36 -10.02 31.40
CA LYS A 75 -3.08 -8.75 32.06
C LYS A 75 -3.18 -8.80 33.60
N SER A 76 -4.19 -9.47 34.14
CA SER A 76 -4.44 -9.52 35.59
C SER A 76 -3.67 -10.60 36.34
N LYS A 77 -3.45 -11.77 35.72
CA LYS A 77 -2.86 -12.94 36.38
C LYS A 77 -1.51 -13.37 35.78
N GLY A 78 -1.07 -12.78 34.67
CA GLY A 78 0.19 -13.14 34.00
C GLY A 78 0.18 -14.50 33.29
N TYR A 79 -0.97 -15.17 33.21
CA TYR A 79 -1.07 -16.50 32.60
C TYR A 79 -2.19 -16.60 31.58
N CYS A 80 -1.87 -17.19 30.43
CA CYS A 80 -2.84 -17.52 29.40
C CYS A 80 -3.02 -19.04 29.26
N GLY A 81 -4.11 -19.60 29.80
CA GLY A 81 -4.42 -21.02 29.57
C GLY A 81 -4.74 -21.44 28.13
N PHE A 82 -4.71 -20.51 27.18
CA PHE A 82 -4.79 -20.80 25.74
C PHE A 82 -3.44 -20.63 25.03
N ASP A 83 -2.39 -20.21 25.76
CA ASP A 83 -1.03 -19.91 25.28
C ASP A 83 -1.05 -19.36 23.84
N ASP A 84 -0.35 -20.02 22.91
CA ASP A 84 -0.14 -19.58 21.54
C ASP A 84 -1.38 -19.66 20.64
N SER A 85 -2.46 -20.29 21.13
CA SER A 85 -3.75 -20.32 20.42
C SER A 85 -4.63 -19.11 20.73
N CYS A 86 -4.14 -18.13 21.51
CA CYS A 86 -4.95 -17.00 21.90
C CYS A 86 -5.16 -15.99 20.75
N LYS A 87 -6.42 -15.68 20.44
CA LYS A 87 -6.84 -14.64 19.49
C LYS A 87 -6.55 -13.20 19.97
N PHE A 88 -6.33 -13.03 21.28
CA PHE A 88 -6.14 -11.72 21.92
C PHE A 88 -4.68 -11.50 22.26
N LEU A 89 -4.27 -10.23 22.33
CA LEU A 89 -2.90 -9.85 22.59
C LEU A 89 -2.49 -10.21 24.03
N HIS A 90 -1.30 -10.81 24.18
CA HIS A 90 -0.61 -11.04 25.45
C HIS A 90 0.27 -9.85 25.78
N ASP A 91 -0.34 -8.80 26.32
CA ASP A 91 0.39 -7.64 26.82
C ASP A 91 0.00 -7.38 28.27
N SER A 92 1.01 -7.13 29.09
CA SER A 92 0.90 -6.81 30.52
C SER A 92 1.13 -5.32 30.78
N SER A 93 1.26 -4.50 29.73
CA SER A 93 1.48 -3.07 29.87
C SER A 93 0.24 -2.34 30.42
N ASP A 94 0.48 -1.41 31.34
CA ASP A 94 -0.53 -0.54 31.96
C ASP A 94 -0.54 0.86 31.33
N ASN A 95 -0.50 0.90 30.01
CA ASN A 95 -0.58 2.16 29.28
C ASN A 95 -2.01 2.73 29.36
N LYS A 96 -2.10 4.05 29.61
CA LYS A 96 -3.37 4.79 29.55
C LYS A 96 -3.89 4.78 28.12
N TYR A 97 -5.21 4.66 27.97
CA TYR A 97 -5.84 4.76 26.67
C TYR A 97 -5.87 6.20 26.19
N GLU A 98 -5.88 6.39 24.87
CA GLU A 98 -5.90 7.74 24.26
C GLU A 98 -7.08 8.59 24.74
N TRP A 99 -8.24 7.98 24.99
CA TRP A 99 -9.40 8.69 25.53
C TRP A 99 -9.17 9.19 26.96
N GLN A 100 -8.44 8.45 27.79
CA GLN A 100 -8.09 8.87 29.15
C GLN A 100 -7.14 10.07 29.10
N HIS A 101 -6.14 10.00 28.22
CA HIS A 101 -5.20 11.10 28.02
C HIS A 101 -5.90 12.39 27.53
N LYS A 102 -6.85 12.27 26.58
CA LYS A 102 -7.63 13.41 26.10
C LYS A 102 -8.44 14.10 27.21
N GLN A 103 -8.99 13.33 28.16
CA GLN A 103 -9.72 13.90 29.30
C GLN A 103 -8.78 14.63 30.26
N GLU A 104 -7.63 14.02 30.59
CA GLU A 104 -6.62 14.65 31.46
C GLU A 104 -6.11 15.97 30.87
N TRP A 105 -5.88 16.01 29.56
CA TRP A 105 -5.45 17.21 28.85
C TRP A 105 -6.51 18.33 28.89
N ASN A 106 -7.80 18.00 28.74
CA ASN A 106 -8.90 18.97 28.78
C ASN A 106 -9.16 19.54 30.19
N VAL A 107 -8.81 18.81 31.25
CA VAL A 107 -8.97 19.29 32.64
C VAL A 107 -7.84 20.23 33.04
N GLN A 108 -6.66 20.08 32.44
CA GLN A 108 -5.48 20.90 32.70
C GLN A 108 -5.51 22.27 31.99
N SER A 109 -6.41 22.45 31.00
CA SER A 109 -6.58 23.69 30.22
C SER A 109 -7.66 24.59 30.80
#